data_AF-M9NT99-F1
#
_entry.id   AF-M9NT99-F1
#
_cell.length_a   1.000
_cell.length_b   1.000
_cell.length_c   1.000
_cell.angle_alpha   90.00
_cell.angle_beta   90.00
_cell.angle_gamma   90.00
#
_symmetry.space_group_name_H-M   'P 1'
#
loop_
_entity.id
_entity.type
_entity.pdbx_description
1 polymer ?
#
loop_
_entity_poly.entity_id
_entity_poly.type
_entity_poly.pdbx_seq_one_letter_code
_entity_poly.pdbx_strand_id
1 'polypeptide(L)' 'REHTRWGASNTALARWLPPAYEDGLSQPRGWDPSVRYNGVLLPLVR' A
#
# COMPACT_ATOMS: atom_id res chain seq x y z
N ARG A 1 -0.41 2.87 32.61
CA ARG A 1 0.09 3.27 31.26
C ARG A 1 -0.81 2.57 30.25
N GLU A 2 -1.52 3.32 29.41
CA GLU A 2 -2.67 2.79 28.64
C GLU A 2 -2.27 2.17 27.30
N HIS A 3 -1.23 2.69 26.63
CA HIS A 3 -0.80 2.22 25.31
C HIS A 3 0.64 1.72 25.31
N THR A 4 0.85 0.54 25.89
CA THR A 4 2.19 -0.05 26.09
C THR A 4 2.89 -0.50 24.80
N ARG A 5 2.14 -0.63 23.69
CA ARG A 5 2.67 -1.10 22.39
C ARG A 5 2.98 0.01 21.39
N TRP A 6 2.63 1.27 21.67
CA TRP A 6 2.92 2.36 20.74
C TRP A 6 4.43 2.59 20.61
N GLY A 7 4.93 2.54 19.38
CA GLY A 7 6.35 2.71 19.08
C GLY A 7 7.23 1.50 19.40
N ALA A 8 6.66 0.38 19.83
CA ALA A 8 7.41 -0.86 20.00
C ALA A 8 7.84 -1.42 18.62
N SER A 9 8.97 -2.12 18.58
CA SER A 9 9.42 -2.81 17.36
C SER A 9 8.44 -3.92 16.95
N ASN A 10 8.46 -4.32 15.67
CA ASN A 10 7.63 -5.40 15.10
C ASN A 10 6.12 -5.16 15.20
N THR A 11 5.69 -3.90 15.30
CA THR A 11 4.28 -3.51 15.11
C THR A 11 4.04 -3.02 13.69
N ALA A 12 2.80 -3.13 13.21
CA ALA A 12 2.42 -2.58 11.92
C ALA A 12 2.69 -1.07 11.85
N LEU A 13 3.11 -0.60 10.67
CA LEU A 13 3.29 0.83 10.42
C LEU A 13 1.94 1.54 10.48
N ALA A 14 1.92 2.72 11.09
CA ALA A 14 0.74 3.59 11.08
C ALA A 14 0.43 4.03 9.65
N ARG A 15 -0.86 4.09 9.31
CA ARG A 15 -1.35 4.59 8.02
C ARG A 15 -2.09 5.90 8.25
N TRP A 16 -1.55 7.00 7.72
CA TRP A 16 -2.23 8.31 7.78
C TRP A 16 -3.27 8.48 6.66
N LEU A 17 -3.11 7.72 5.58
CA LEU A 17 -4.08 7.60 4.49
C LEU A 17 -4.39 6.12 4.26
N PRO A 18 -5.59 5.79 3.74
CA PRO A 18 -5.90 4.44 3.32
C PRO A 18 -4.85 3.91 2.32
N PRO A 19 -4.46 2.63 2.43
CA PRO A 19 -3.57 2.02 1.45
C PRO A 19 -4.27 1.92 0.08
N ALA A 20 -3.49 2.00 -1.00
CA ALA A 20 -4.01 1.94 -2.36
C ALA A 20 -3.34 0.80 -3.13
N TYR A 21 -4.00 -0.36 -3.10
CA TYR A 21 -3.62 -1.56 -3.85
C TYR A 21 -4.49 -1.71 -5.10
N GLU A 22 -4.02 -2.49 -6.06
CA GLU A 22 -4.70 -2.75 -7.33
C GLU A 22 -6.04 -3.47 -7.13
N ASP A 23 -6.05 -4.47 -6.24
CA ASP A 23 -7.23 -5.26 -5.84
C ASP A 23 -7.96 -4.67 -4.62
N GLY A 24 -7.52 -3.52 -4.11
CA GLY A 24 -8.02 -2.92 -2.87
C GLY A 24 -7.62 -3.65 -1.58
N LEU A 25 -6.79 -4.69 -1.66
CA LEU A 25 -6.42 -5.52 -0.51
C LEU A 25 -4.89 -5.66 -0.34
N SER A 26 -4.20 -6.20 -1.35
CA SER A 26 -2.81 -6.64 -1.20
C SER A 26 -1.96 -6.55 -2.45
N GLN A 27 -2.55 -6.52 -3.65
CA GLN A 27 -1.77 -6.51 -4.90
C GLN A 27 -1.14 -5.13 -5.11
N PRO A 28 0.19 -5.04 -5.24
CA PRO A 28 0.85 -3.77 -5.54
C PRO A 28 0.44 -3.28 -6.92
N ARG A 29 0.55 -1.97 -7.13
CA ARG A 29 0.21 -1.40 -8.43
C ARG A 29 1.19 -1.85 -9.50
N GLY A 30 0.67 -2.22 -10.68
CA GLY A 30 1.48 -2.79 -11.77
C GLY A 30 1.66 -4.30 -11.66
N TRP A 31 0.86 -4.97 -10.84
CA TRP A 31 0.79 -6.42 -10.78
C TRP A 31 0.15 -6.98 -12.07
N ASP A 32 -0.98 -6.42 -12.50
CA ASP A 32 -1.59 -6.64 -13.81
C ASP A 32 -1.17 -5.54 -14.81
N PRO A 33 -0.42 -5.89 -15.87
CA PRO A 33 0.02 -4.93 -16.90
C PRO A 33 -1.11 -4.27 -17.68
N SER A 34 -2.33 -4.79 -17.60
CA SER A 34 -3.51 -4.27 -18.29
C SER A 34 -4.24 -3.17 -17.49
N VAL A 35 -3.99 -3.07 -16.19
CA VAL A 35 -4.68 -2.11 -15.32
C VAL A 35 -4.15 -0.68 -15.54
N ARG A 36 -5.10 0.25 -15.67
CA ARG A 36 -4.82 1.69 -15.78
C ARG A 36 -5.05 2.41 -14.47
N TYR A 37 -4.13 3.30 -14.14
CA TYR A 37 -4.18 4.18 -12.98
C TYR A 37 -4.43 5.60 -13.46
N ASN A 38 -5.56 6.18 -13.09
CA ASN A 38 -5.97 7.51 -13.57
C ASN A 38 -5.91 7.63 -15.12
N GLY A 39 -6.30 6.57 -15.82
CA GLY A 39 -6.32 6.52 -17.29
C GLY A 39 -4.98 6.18 -17.97
N VAL A 40 -3.87 6.01 -17.23
CA VAL A 40 -2.55 5.69 -17.79
C VAL A 40 -2.02 4.35 -17.30
N LEU A 41 -1.23 3.66 -18.13
CA LEU A 41 -0.47 2.48 -17.70
C LEU A 41 0.75 2.94 -16.89
N LEU A 42 1.09 2.19 -15.83
CA LEU A 42 2.29 2.50 -15.06
C LEU A 42 3.54 2.14 -15.85
N PRO A 43 4.60 2.96 -15.81
CA PRO A 43 5.87 2.62 -16.41
C PRO A 43 6.53 1.45 -15.66
N LEU A 44 7.33 0.66 -16.36
CA LEU A 44 8.25 -0.27 -15.71
C LEU A 44 9.27 0.53 -14.89
N VAL A 45 9.56 0.06 -13.68
CA VAL A 45 10.51 0.73 -12.77
C VAL A 45 11.95 0.68 -13.32
N ARG A 46 12.26 -0.28 -14.20
CA ARG A 46 13.58 -0.47 -14.81
C ARG A 46 13.49 -0.97 -16.25
#